data_AF-A0A3A8F538-F1
#
_entry.id   AF-A0A3A8F538-F1
#
_cell.length_a   1.000
_cell.length_b   1.000
_cell.length_c   1.000
_cell.angle_alpha   90.00
_cell.angle_beta   90.00
_cell.angle_gamma   90.00
#
_symmetry.space_group_name_H-M   'P 1'
#
loop_
_entity.id
_entity.type
_entity.pdbx_description
1 polymer ?
#
loop_
_entity_poly.entity_id
_entity_poly.type
_entity_poly.pdbx_seq_one_letter_code
_entity_poly.pdbx_strand_id
1 'polypeptide(L)'
;MKKTTIALCALISLSAEAQLPQTFTQVLQSFAQSNKLTYVPEAPNQGNYVTYKFSSDASCQNEACADLKVYYSIDPACVPQEVGLFGELPVSIPNAKALFVSPTISDNTSQAHDFMRVQANGGCYELSMGEQGSHYKTLVDLANRLAVAK
;
A
#
# COMPACT_ATOMS: atom_id res chain seq x y z
N MET A 1 50.20 27.19 -4.19
CA MET A 1 49.66 26.85 -2.86
C MET A 1 48.15 26.71 -2.98
N LYS A 2 47.62 25.48 -2.99
CA LYS A 2 46.19 25.17 -3.13
C LYS A 2 45.54 25.19 -1.75
N LYS A 3 44.48 25.98 -1.57
CA LYS A 3 43.65 26.01 -0.36
C LYS A 3 42.65 24.86 -0.44
N THR A 4 42.80 23.89 0.45
CA THR A 4 41.87 22.77 0.64
C THR A 4 40.74 23.25 1.57
N THR A 5 39.55 23.42 1.03
CA THR A 5 38.33 23.61 1.84
C THR A 5 37.77 22.23 2.16
N ILE A 6 37.85 21.83 3.43
CA ILE A 6 37.23 20.61 3.94
C ILE A 6 35.73 20.91 4.13
N ALA A 7 34.89 20.34 3.27
CA ALA A 7 33.45 20.35 3.47
C ALA A 7 33.09 19.34 4.56
N LEU A 8 32.62 19.86 5.69
CA LEU A 8 32.13 19.10 6.82
C LEU A 8 30.76 18.50 6.46
N CYS A 9 30.73 17.23 6.02
CA CYS A 9 29.48 16.49 5.89
C CYS A 9 28.95 16.19 7.30
N ALA A 10 27.99 17.00 7.75
CA ALA A 10 27.15 16.67 8.89
C ALA A 10 26.33 15.42 8.52
N LEU A 11 26.72 14.27 9.06
CA LEU A 11 25.93 13.06 9.08
C LEU A 11 24.71 13.34 9.98
N ILE A 12 23.60 13.70 9.34
CA ILE A 12 22.29 13.70 10.01
C ILE A 12 21.96 12.24 10.23
N SER A 13 22.04 11.82 11.49
CA SER A 13 21.53 10.56 11.99
C SER A 13 20.01 10.52 11.76
N LEU A 14 19.59 10.05 10.60
CA LEU A 14 18.19 9.74 10.34
C LEU A 14 17.85 8.50 11.17
N SER A 15 16.90 8.68 12.07
CA SER A 15 16.15 7.61 12.74
C SER A 15 15.82 6.52 11.73
N ALA A 16 15.87 5.26 12.13
CA ALA A 16 15.42 4.12 11.33
C ALA A 16 13.90 4.19 11.12
N GLU A 17 13.44 5.16 10.35
CA GLU A 17 12.19 5.08 9.62
C GLU A 17 12.33 3.84 8.73
N ALA A 18 11.32 2.98 8.76
CA ALA A 18 11.24 1.81 7.89
C ALA A 18 11.26 2.26 6.42
N GLN A 19 12.47 2.52 5.91
CA GLN A 19 12.67 2.99 4.56
C GLN A 19 12.40 1.79 3.67
N LEU A 20 11.22 1.80 3.07
CA LEU A 20 10.79 0.77 2.14
C LEU A 20 11.86 0.50 1.09
N PRO A 21 12.03 -0.75 0.64
CA PRO A 21 12.88 -1.05 -0.51
C PRO A 21 12.49 -0.13 -1.68
N GLN A 22 13.47 0.45 -2.38
CA GLN A 22 13.21 1.35 -3.52
C GLN A 22 12.29 0.69 -4.58
N THR A 23 12.32 -0.63 -4.66
CA THR A 23 11.47 -1.47 -5.49
C THR A 23 9.98 -1.40 -5.13
N PHE A 24 9.63 -1.22 -3.86
CA PHE A 24 8.24 -1.10 -3.42
C PHE A 24 7.57 0.16 -3.99
N THR A 25 8.19 1.33 -3.78
CA THR A 25 7.66 2.60 -4.31
C THR A 25 7.63 2.60 -5.84
N GLN A 26 8.62 1.99 -6.50
CA GLN A 26 8.63 1.83 -7.95
C GLN A 26 7.46 0.96 -8.45
N VAL A 27 7.16 -0.15 -7.78
CA VAL A 27 6.00 -0.98 -8.13
C VAL A 27 4.71 -0.18 -8.00
N LEU A 28 4.52 0.55 -6.89
CA LEU A 28 3.33 1.39 -6.71
C LEU A 28 3.20 2.46 -7.79
N GLN A 29 4.29 3.13 -8.15
CA GLN A 29 4.30 4.14 -9.22
C GLN A 29 3.96 3.51 -10.59
N SER A 30 4.57 2.38 -10.94
CA SER A 30 4.30 1.69 -12.20
C SER A 30 2.86 1.17 -12.29
N PHE A 31 2.32 0.70 -11.17
CA PHE A 31 0.93 0.27 -11.05
C PHE A 31 -0.02 1.44 -11.22
N ALA A 32 0.23 2.56 -10.52
CA ALA A 32 -0.59 3.76 -10.64
C ALA A 32 -0.62 4.28 -12.09
N GLN A 33 0.54 4.34 -12.76
CA GLN A 33 0.62 4.73 -14.17
C GLN A 33 -0.19 3.80 -15.08
N SER A 34 -0.06 2.49 -14.90
CA SER A 34 -0.79 1.49 -15.71
C SER A 34 -2.30 1.58 -15.53
N ASN A 35 -2.76 2.00 -14.35
CA ASN A 35 -4.16 2.14 -13.99
C ASN A 35 -4.67 3.59 -14.04
N LYS A 36 -3.89 4.53 -14.60
CA LYS A 36 -4.23 5.96 -14.72
C LYS A 36 -4.61 6.60 -13.38
N LEU A 37 -3.91 6.23 -12.31
CA LEU A 37 -4.08 6.80 -10.99
C LEU A 37 -3.00 7.87 -10.74
N THR A 38 -3.39 8.94 -10.07
CA THR A 38 -2.53 10.05 -9.68
C THR A 38 -2.26 9.96 -8.17
N TYR A 39 -1.02 10.18 -7.76
CA TYR A 39 -0.67 10.21 -6.34
C TYR A 39 -1.38 11.35 -5.61
N VAL A 40 -2.04 11.04 -4.51
CA VAL A 40 -2.69 12.02 -3.63
C VAL A 40 -1.71 12.33 -2.50
N PRO A 41 -1.17 13.56 -2.42
CA PRO A 41 -0.21 13.93 -1.39
C PRO A 41 -0.84 13.88 0.00
N GLU A 42 -0.05 13.46 1.00
CA GLU A 42 -0.48 13.38 2.39
C GLU A 42 0.33 14.30 3.30
N ALA A 43 -0.26 14.69 4.44
CA ALA A 43 0.47 15.14 5.62
C ALA A 43 1.32 13.97 6.18
N PRO A 44 2.45 14.24 6.87
CA PRO A 44 3.36 13.20 7.34
C PRO A 44 2.67 12.15 8.22
N ASN A 45 3.02 10.88 7.99
CA ASN A 45 2.46 9.66 8.58
C ASN A 45 2.05 9.82 10.05
N GLN A 46 0.78 9.53 10.37
CA GLN A 46 0.34 9.36 11.75
C GLN A 46 0.49 7.89 12.15
N GLY A 47 1.55 7.55 12.90
CA GLY A 47 1.74 6.23 13.52
C GLY A 47 2.80 5.34 12.86
N ASN A 48 2.63 4.03 12.96
CA ASN A 48 3.60 2.99 12.55
C ASN A 48 3.43 2.50 11.10
N TYR A 49 2.66 3.23 10.29
CA TYR A 49 2.34 2.85 8.91
C TYR A 49 2.97 3.82 7.92
N VAL A 50 3.43 3.31 6.79
CA VAL A 50 3.70 4.12 5.60
C VAL A 50 2.49 4.03 4.67
N THR A 51 1.94 5.18 4.31
CA THR A 51 0.71 5.27 3.53
C THR A 51 0.97 5.80 2.12
N TYR A 52 0.31 5.19 1.13
CA TYR A 52 0.29 5.66 -0.25
C TYR A 52 -1.16 5.71 -0.74
N LYS A 53 -1.54 6.85 -1.30
CA LYS A 53 -2.91 7.12 -1.75
C LYS A 53 -2.88 7.54 -3.20
N PHE A 54 -3.80 7.00 -3.99
CA PHE A 54 -3.93 7.33 -5.40
C PHE A 54 -5.39 7.50 -5.78
N SER A 55 -5.67 8.38 -6.74
CA SER A 55 -7.02 8.64 -7.24
C SER A 55 -7.02 8.69 -8.76
N SER A 56 -8.08 8.19 -9.37
CA SER A 56 -8.41 8.39 -10.78
C SER A 56 -8.89 9.82 -11.06
N ASP A 57 -9.38 10.53 -10.04
CA ASP A 57 -9.68 11.95 -10.09
C ASP A 57 -8.42 12.77 -9.83
N ALA A 58 -7.89 13.41 -10.88
CA ALA A 58 -6.72 14.27 -10.79
C ALA A 58 -6.94 15.52 -9.91
N SER A 59 -8.20 15.88 -9.62
CA SER A 59 -8.54 16.98 -8.72
C SER A 59 -8.52 16.57 -7.25
N CYS A 60 -8.43 15.26 -6.94
CA CYS A 60 -8.42 14.77 -5.59
C CYS A 60 -7.19 15.26 -4.80
N GLN A 61 -7.45 15.92 -3.66
CA GLN A 61 -6.39 16.50 -2.79
C GLN A 61 -6.32 15.87 -1.40
N ASN A 62 -7.17 14.87 -1.10
CA ASN A 62 -7.22 14.26 0.23
C ASN A 62 -7.65 12.79 0.19
N GLU A 63 -7.54 12.09 1.33
CA GLU A 63 -7.84 10.66 1.43
C GLU A 63 -9.29 10.30 1.11
N ALA A 64 -10.24 11.20 1.33
CA ALA A 64 -11.66 10.89 1.16
C ALA A 64 -12.02 10.59 -0.29
N CYS A 65 -11.26 11.13 -1.25
CA CYS A 65 -11.43 10.88 -2.69
C CYS A 65 -10.38 9.91 -3.27
N ALA A 66 -9.56 9.27 -2.43
CA ALA A 66 -8.56 8.32 -2.89
C ALA A 66 -9.21 6.98 -3.25
N ASP A 67 -9.04 6.56 -4.50
CA ASP A 67 -9.54 5.29 -5.01
C ASP A 67 -8.72 4.11 -4.52
N LEU A 68 -7.40 4.25 -4.45
CA LEU A 68 -6.48 3.22 -3.95
C LEU A 68 -5.77 3.75 -2.70
N LYS A 69 -5.88 3.01 -1.61
CA LYS A 69 -5.16 3.28 -0.36
C LYS A 69 -4.30 2.06 -0.03
N VAL A 70 -3.02 2.30 0.21
CA VAL A 70 -2.02 1.27 0.56
C VAL A 70 -1.41 1.64 1.89
N TYR A 71 -1.57 0.77 2.88
CA TYR A 71 -0.98 0.91 4.20
C TYR A 71 0.07 -0.19 4.37
N TYR A 72 1.31 0.20 4.68
CA TYR A 72 2.39 -0.73 4.93
C TYR A 72 2.82 -0.66 6.39
N SER A 73 2.95 -1.82 7.04
CA SER A 73 3.56 -1.94 8.36
C SER A 73 4.57 -3.09 8.41
N ILE A 74 5.51 -2.99 9.34
CA ILE A 74 6.35 -4.11 9.78
C ILE A 74 5.60 -4.88 10.88
N ASP A 75 4.35 -5.27 10.64
CA ASP A 75 3.65 -6.23 11.49
C ASP A 75 3.87 -7.64 10.90
N PRO A 76 4.47 -8.58 11.64
CA PRO A 76 4.72 -9.91 11.13
C PRO A 76 3.49 -10.82 11.08
N ALA A 77 2.26 -10.39 11.41
CA ALA A 77 1.09 -11.27 11.47
C ALA A 77 -0.26 -10.63 11.07
N CYS A 78 -0.33 -9.86 9.98
CA CYS A 78 -1.60 -9.24 9.54
C CYS A 78 -2.61 -10.18 8.86
N VAL A 79 -2.18 -11.34 8.36
CA VAL A 79 -3.09 -12.35 7.78
C VAL A 79 -3.32 -13.43 8.84
N PRO A 80 -4.56 -13.60 9.33
CA PRO A 80 -4.87 -14.59 10.35
C PRO A 80 -4.59 -16.01 9.85
N GLN A 81 -4.16 -16.90 10.76
CA GLN A 81 -3.89 -18.30 10.43
C GLN A 81 -5.17 -19.08 10.11
N GLU A 82 -6.28 -18.69 10.75
CA GLU A 82 -7.61 -19.23 10.49
C GLU A 82 -8.39 -18.20 9.66
N VAL A 83 -8.75 -18.61 8.45
CA VAL A 83 -9.55 -17.84 7.48
C VAL A 83 -10.91 -18.52 7.36
N GLY A 84 -12.01 -17.77 7.38
CA GLY A 84 -13.34 -18.41 7.29
C GLY A 84 -14.52 -17.62 7.83
N LEU A 85 -14.36 -16.33 8.14
CA LEU A 85 -15.50 -15.47 8.40
C LEU A 85 -16.19 -15.10 7.07
N PHE A 86 -17.50 -14.87 7.10
CA PHE A 86 -18.29 -14.58 5.91
C PHE A 86 -17.76 -13.33 5.18
N GLY A 87 -17.36 -13.47 3.92
CA GLY A 87 -16.79 -12.39 3.10
C GLY A 87 -15.26 -12.40 2.97
N GLU A 88 -14.58 -13.29 3.69
CA GLU A 88 -13.14 -13.51 3.57
C GLU A 88 -12.83 -14.58 2.51
N LEU A 89 -11.93 -14.28 1.58
CA LEU A 89 -11.46 -15.16 0.53
C LEU A 89 -9.93 -15.27 0.58
N PRO A 90 -9.37 -16.44 0.92
CA PRO A 90 -7.94 -16.68 0.80
C PRO A 90 -7.48 -16.53 -0.65
N VAL A 91 -6.38 -15.82 -0.88
CA VAL A 91 -5.83 -15.60 -2.22
C VAL A 91 -4.46 -16.24 -2.34
N SER A 92 -4.27 -17.01 -3.41
CA SER A 92 -2.97 -17.58 -3.74
C SER A 92 -2.08 -16.51 -4.38
N ILE A 93 -1.06 -16.06 -3.65
CA ILE A 93 -0.01 -15.17 -4.11
C ILE A 93 1.33 -15.88 -3.89
N PRO A 94 2.22 -16.03 -4.90
CA PRO A 94 3.50 -16.68 -4.72
C PRO A 94 4.34 -16.02 -3.62
N ASN A 95 4.85 -16.82 -2.68
CA ASN A 95 5.66 -16.39 -1.55
C ASN A 95 4.99 -15.40 -0.59
N ALA A 96 3.66 -15.32 -0.60
CA ALA A 96 2.90 -14.47 0.31
C ALA A 96 1.67 -15.20 0.84
N LYS A 97 1.19 -14.77 2.00
CA LYS A 97 -0.18 -15.08 2.46
C LYS A 97 -1.06 -13.89 2.12
N ALA A 98 -2.24 -14.13 1.58
CA ALA A 98 -3.16 -13.06 1.27
C ALA A 98 -4.60 -13.43 1.58
N LEU A 99 -5.35 -12.43 2.03
CA LEU A 99 -6.76 -12.52 2.35
C LEU A 99 -7.46 -11.34 1.70
N PHE A 100 -8.38 -11.63 0.80
CA PHE A 100 -9.29 -10.65 0.23
C PHE A 100 -10.55 -10.61 1.07
N VAL A 101 -11.07 -9.42 1.35
CA VAL A 101 -12.31 -9.19 2.07
C VAL A 101 -13.18 -8.34 1.17
N SER A 102 -14.24 -8.96 0.65
CA SER A 102 -15.30 -8.23 -0.04
C SER A 102 -16.16 -7.55 1.02
N PRO A 103 -16.60 -6.29 0.81
CA PRO A 103 -17.53 -5.67 1.75
C PRO A 103 -18.80 -6.52 1.87
N THR A 104 -19.21 -6.79 3.11
CA THR A 104 -20.37 -7.62 3.45
C THR A 104 -21.69 -6.85 3.43
N ILE A 105 -21.66 -5.52 3.28
CA ILE A 105 -22.83 -4.65 3.34
C ILE A 105 -22.82 -3.73 2.12
N SER A 106 -23.73 -3.96 1.18
CA SER A 106 -24.07 -3.03 0.10
C SER A 106 -25.01 -1.94 0.63
N ASP A 107 -24.51 -1.10 1.53
CA ASP A 107 -25.18 0.16 1.83
C ASP A 107 -24.58 1.21 0.89
N ASN A 108 -25.41 1.87 0.08
CA ASN A 108 -24.98 2.93 -0.84
C ASN A 108 -24.35 4.15 -0.13
N THR A 109 -24.46 4.22 1.20
CA THR A 109 -23.78 5.22 2.05
C THR A 109 -22.46 4.71 2.64
N SER A 110 -22.22 3.40 2.60
CA SER A 110 -20.93 2.81 2.93
C SER A 110 -20.01 2.98 1.73
N GLN A 111 -18.91 3.72 1.90
CA GLN A 111 -17.80 3.74 0.93
C GLN A 111 -17.14 2.35 0.95
N ALA A 112 -17.84 1.37 0.39
CA ALA A 112 -17.54 -0.04 0.52
C ALA A 112 -16.35 -0.37 -0.37
N HIS A 113 -15.16 -0.31 0.21
CA HIS A 113 -13.92 -0.62 -0.48
C HIS A 113 -13.64 -2.12 -0.46
N ASP A 114 -13.20 -2.65 -1.60
CA ASP A 114 -12.57 -3.97 -1.64
C ASP A 114 -11.27 -3.89 -0.84
N PHE A 115 -11.08 -4.85 0.07
CA PHE A 115 -9.95 -4.85 0.96
C PHE A 115 -9.11 -6.11 0.76
N MET A 116 -7.78 -5.98 0.83
CA MET A 116 -6.86 -7.10 0.74
C MET A 116 -5.72 -6.94 1.71
N ARG A 117 -5.55 -7.93 2.60
CA ARG A 117 -4.34 -8.05 3.43
C ARG A 117 -3.36 -8.99 2.75
N VAL A 118 -2.11 -8.58 2.71
CA VAL A 118 -1.03 -9.37 2.12
C VAL A 118 0.15 -9.36 3.08
N GLN A 119 0.67 -10.54 3.38
CA GLN A 119 1.85 -10.73 4.20
C GLN A 119 2.96 -11.31 3.30
N ALA A 120 3.99 -10.50 3.02
CA ALA A 120 5.14 -10.91 2.22
C ALA A 120 6.42 -10.19 2.68
N ASN A 121 7.59 -10.76 2.41
CA ASN A 121 8.90 -10.13 2.63
C ASN A 121 9.12 -9.54 4.04
N GLY A 122 8.53 -10.16 5.07
CA GLY A 122 8.64 -9.71 6.46
C GLY A 122 7.80 -8.48 6.82
N GLY A 123 6.93 -8.01 5.92
CA GLY A 123 6.00 -6.92 6.16
C GLY A 123 4.56 -7.28 5.81
N CYS A 124 3.69 -6.32 6.07
CA CYS A 124 2.26 -6.43 5.88
C CYS A 124 1.72 -5.25 5.10
N TYR A 125 0.85 -5.57 4.14
CA TYR A 125 0.22 -4.63 3.25
C TYR A 125 -1.29 -4.72 3.45
N GLU A 126 -1.93 -3.57 3.60
CA GLU A 126 -3.37 -3.44 3.50
C GLU A 126 -3.67 -2.61 2.25
N LEU A 127 -4.40 -3.21 1.32
CA LEU A 127 -4.81 -2.60 0.06
C LEU A 127 -6.31 -2.37 0.11
N SER A 128 -6.75 -1.16 -0.19
CA SER A 128 -8.17 -0.80 -0.23
C SER A 128 -8.47 -0.10 -1.56
N MET A 129 -9.48 -0.56 -2.31
CA MET A 129 -9.80 0.00 -3.63
C MET A 129 -11.30 0.20 -3.92
N GLY A 130 -11.63 1.43 -4.35
CA GLY A 130 -12.87 1.84 -5.03
C GLY A 130 -14.16 1.77 -4.21
N GLU A 131 -15.27 2.34 -4.70
CA GLU A 131 -16.58 2.34 -4.02
C GLU A 131 -17.66 1.52 -4.76
N GLN A 132 -17.41 1.15 -6.03
CA GLN A 132 -18.37 0.45 -6.88
C GLN A 132 -17.74 -0.72 -7.64
N GLY A 133 -18.35 -1.89 -7.53
CA GLY A 133 -17.90 -3.11 -8.20
C GLY A 133 -16.66 -3.73 -7.54
N SER A 134 -16.42 -5.01 -7.81
CA SER A 134 -15.23 -5.67 -7.26
C SER A 134 -13.98 -5.33 -8.07
N HIS A 135 -12.95 -4.90 -7.34
CA HIS A 135 -11.58 -4.65 -7.75
C HIS A 135 -10.66 -5.85 -7.45
N TYR A 136 -11.21 -7.03 -7.13
CA TYR A 136 -10.44 -8.24 -6.79
C TYR A 136 -9.26 -8.49 -7.73
N LYS A 137 -9.48 -8.56 -9.05
CA LYS A 137 -8.41 -8.85 -10.02
C LYS A 137 -7.29 -7.80 -9.98
N THR A 138 -7.67 -6.54 -9.81
CA THR A 138 -6.76 -5.39 -9.75
C THR A 138 -5.92 -5.45 -8.47
N LEU A 139 -6.53 -5.75 -7.33
CA LEU A 139 -5.84 -5.92 -6.05
C LEU A 139 -4.94 -7.17 -6.05
N VAL A 140 -5.35 -8.27 -6.67
CA VAL A 140 -4.52 -9.47 -6.84
C VAL A 140 -3.31 -9.19 -7.74
N ASP A 141 -3.45 -8.44 -8.82
CA ASP A 141 -2.31 -8.02 -9.66
C ASP A 141 -1.32 -7.17 -8.85
N LEU A 142 -1.80 -6.18 -8.11
CA LEU A 142 -0.96 -5.36 -7.24
C LEU A 142 -0.23 -6.20 -6.18
N ALA A 143 -0.95 -7.08 -5.48
CA ALA A 143 -0.39 -7.98 -4.48
C ALA A 143 0.71 -8.89 -5.05
N ASN A 144 0.51 -9.45 -6.25
CA ASN A 144 1.52 -10.26 -6.92
C ASN A 144 2.79 -9.45 -7.22
N ARG A 145 2.65 -8.22 -7.74
CA ARG A 145 3.80 -7.35 -8.03
C ARG A 145 4.58 -6.97 -6.77
N LEU A 146 3.87 -6.69 -5.67
CA LEU A 146 4.48 -6.34 -4.39
C LEU A 146 5.17 -7.54 -3.72
N ALA A 147 4.57 -8.74 -3.80
CA ALA A 147 5.15 -9.94 -3.21
C ALA A 147 6.49 -10.35 -3.85
N VAL A 148 6.69 -10.05 -5.14
CA VAL A 148 7.94 -10.35 -5.86
C VAL A 148 8.97 -9.21 -5.82
N ALA A 149 8.60 -8.02 -5.35
CA ALA A 149 9.49 -6.88 -5.20
C ALA A 149 10.46 -7.14 -4.04
N LYS A 150 11.76 -7.25 -4.33
CA LYS A 150 12.85 -7.45 -3.36
C LYS A 150 13.50 -6.14 -2.95
#